data_AF-A0A183NCQ0-F1
#
_entry.id   AF-A0A183NCQ0-F1
#
_cell.length_a   1.000
_cell.length_b   1.000
_cell.length_c   1.000
_cell.angle_alpha   90.00
_cell.angle_beta   90.00
_cell.angle_gamma   90.00
#
_symmetry.space_group_name_H-M   'P 1'
#
loop_
_entity.id
_entity.type
_entity.pdbx_description
1 polymer ?
#
loop_
_entity_poly.entity_id
_entity_poly.type
_entity_poly.pdbx_seq_one_letter_code
_entity_poly.pdbx_strand_id
1 'polypeptide(L)'
;MLQRMREVIGLRTSDEGLFKQLFLSKLPQQVQTVLVSFQNNALDELTASADRISEITKSSTTEVLSVKEKPQTTQNDITELCHTLTRYLNLRNDRSRSHSPRRSISRKRSVSRPREADNPD
;
A
#
# COMPACT_ATOMS: atom_id res chain seq x y z
N MET A 1 -2.29 0.69 38.83
CA MET A 1 -3.36 1.68 39.17
C MET A 1 -4.76 1.06 39.06
N LEU A 2 -5.06 0.34 37.98
CA LEU A 2 -6.36 -0.33 37.80
C LEU A 2 -6.74 -1.32 38.90
N GLN A 3 -5.80 -2.14 39.37
CA GLN A 3 -6.06 -3.12 40.42
C GLN A 3 -6.60 -2.45 41.70
N ARG A 4 -6.03 -1.29 42.07
CA ARG A 4 -6.54 -0.48 43.17
C ARG A 4 -7.91 0.15 42.89
N MET A 5 -8.20 0.55 41.66
CA MET A 5 -9.54 1.07 41.29
C MET A 5 -10.61 -0.05 41.33
N ARG A 6 -10.24 -1.27 40.92
CA ARG A 6 -11.08 -2.47 41.00
C ARG A 6 -11.40 -2.84 42.46
N GLU A 7 -10.41 -2.71 43.34
CA GLU A 7 -10.59 -2.90 44.79
C GLU A 7 -11.48 -1.81 45.40
N VAL A 8 -11.31 -0.55 45.01
CA VAL A 8 -12.07 0.60 45.54
C VAL A 8 -13.55 0.57 45.14
N ILE A 9 -13.86 0.11 43.93
CA ILE A 9 -15.25 0.11 43.42
C ILE A 9 -16.05 -1.11 43.92
N GLY A 10 -15.38 -2.11 44.50
CA GLY A 10 -16.05 -3.27 45.08
C GLY A 10 -16.64 -4.18 43.99
N LEU A 11 -16.09 -5.39 43.89
CA LEU A 11 -16.33 -6.41 42.85
C LEU A 11 -17.78 -6.95 42.73
N ARG A 12 -18.82 -6.25 43.19
CA ARG A 12 -20.17 -6.83 43.23
C ARG A 12 -20.99 -6.70 41.95
N THR A 13 -20.76 -5.70 41.09
CA THR A 13 -21.54 -5.52 39.83
C THR A 13 -20.79 -4.71 38.74
N SER A 14 -19.49 -4.52 38.89
CA SER A 14 -18.69 -3.59 38.08
C SER A 14 -18.78 -3.89 36.58
N ASP A 15 -19.37 -2.98 35.82
CA ASP A 15 -19.41 -2.98 34.36
C ASP A 15 -17.98 -2.87 33.83
N GLU A 16 -17.44 -4.02 33.46
CA GLU A 16 -16.13 -4.21 32.85
C GLU A 16 -15.88 -3.25 31.67
N GLY A 17 -16.92 -2.89 30.91
CA GLY A 17 -16.86 -1.90 29.83
C GLY A 17 -16.48 -0.51 30.33
N LEU A 18 -17.09 -0.06 31.44
CA LEU A 18 -16.75 1.21 32.08
C LEU A 18 -15.31 1.23 32.61
N PHE A 19 -14.84 0.11 33.18
CA PHE A 19 -13.46 0.00 33.65
C PHE A 19 -12.46 0.10 32.51
N LYS A 20 -12.72 -0.58 31.40
CA LYS A 20 -11.89 -0.48 30.19
C LYS A 20 -11.87 0.94 29.66
N GLN A 21 -13.03 1.61 29.59
CA GLN A 21 -13.11 2.98 29.10
C GLN A 21 -12.35 3.96 30.02
N LEU A 22 -12.55 3.85 31.33
CA LEU A 22 -11.82 4.65 32.31
C LEU A 22 -10.33 4.39 32.25
N PHE A 23 -9.91 3.13 32.12
CA PHE A 23 -8.51 2.76 31.96
C PHE A 23 -7.88 3.44 30.76
N LEU A 24 -8.48 3.27 29.57
CA LEU A 24 -7.99 3.85 28.32
C LEU A 24 -7.92 5.38 28.39
N SER A 25 -8.87 6.02 29.08
CA SER A 25 -8.89 7.49 29.25
C SER A 25 -7.74 8.04 30.12
N LYS A 26 -7.11 7.20 30.94
CA LYS A 26 -6.02 7.60 31.85
C LYS A 26 -4.64 7.31 31.29
N LEU A 27 -4.55 6.69 30.11
CA LEU A 27 -3.29 6.35 29.47
C LEU A 27 -2.79 7.47 28.56
N PRO A 28 -1.47 7.59 28.35
CA PRO A 28 -0.91 8.47 27.33
C PRO A 28 -1.47 8.15 25.94
N GLN A 29 -1.66 9.18 25.11
CA GLN A 29 -2.28 9.07 23.78
C GLN A 29 -1.67 7.94 22.92
N GLN A 30 -0.35 7.81 22.95
CA GLN A 30 0.41 6.82 22.16
C GLN A 30 0.07 5.37 22.57
N VAL A 31 -0.08 5.14 23.88
CA VAL A 31 -0.44 3.84 24.45
C VAL A 31 -1.92 3.57 24.20
N GLN A 32 -2.76 4.59 24.35
CA GLN A 32 -4.20 4.51 24.08
C GLN A 32 -4.49 4.12 22.62
N THR A 33 -3.84 4.76 21.64
CA THR A 33 -4.07 4.48 20.21
C THR A 33 -3.80 3.03 19.83
N VAL A 34 -2.79 2.41 20.44
CA VAL A 34 -2.47 1.00 20.21
C VAL A 34 -3.49 0.11 20.92
N LEU A 35 -3.85 0.42 22.17
CA LEU A 35 -4.74 -0.39 22.99
C LEU A 35 -6.20 -0.39 22.54
N VAL A 36 -6.66 0.61 21.77
CA VAL A 36 -8.03 0.64 21.21
C VAL A 36 -8.30 -0.62 20.36
N SER A 37 -7.30 -1.16 19.67
CA SER A 37 -7.44 -2.41 18.90
C SER A 37 -7.59 -3.66 19.78
N PHE A 38 -7.22 -3.58 21.06
CA PHE A 38 -7.25 -4.69 22.02
C PHE A 38 -8.46 -4.62 22.97
N GLN A 39 -9.47 -3.79 22.66
CA GLN A 39 -10.61 -3.55 23.55
C GLN A 39 -11.47 -4.80 23.83
N ASN A 40 -11.39 -5.81 22.94
CA ASN A 40 -12.05 -7.10 23.09
C ASN A 40 -11.41 -8.02 24.14
N ASN A 41 -10.16 -7.76 24.52
CA ASN A 41 -9.43 -8.59 25.48
C ASN A 41 -9.89 -8.35 26.92
N ALA A 42 -9.57 -9.26 27.85
CA ALA A 42 -9.90 -9.06 29.27
C ALA A 42 -9.15 -7.85 29.87
N LEU A 43 -9.66 -7.25 30.96
CA LEU A 43 -9.00 -6.12 31.63
C LEU A 43 -7.53 -6.41 31.96
N ASP A 44 -7.27 -7.61 32.46
CA ASP A 44 -5.95 -8.02 32.94
C ASP A 44 -4.96 -8.10 31.76
N GLU A 45 -5.42 -8.58 30.61
CA GLU A 45 -4.64 -8.61 29.37
C GLU A 45 -4.38 -7.21 28.82
N LEU A 46 -5.40 -6.34 28.79
CA LEU A 46 -5.28 -4.92 28.42
C LEU A 46 -4.27 -4.20 29.31
N THR A 47 -4.26 -4.51 30.61
CA THR A 47 -3.32 -3.95 31.58
C THR A 47 -1.90 -4.39 31.27
N ALA A 48 -1.68 -5.70 31.09
CA ALA A 48 -0.38 -6.25 30.74
C ALA A 48 0.15 -5.70 29.40
N SER A 49 -0.72 -5.52 28.41
CA SER A 49 -0.37 -4.89 27.13
C SER A 49 0.02 -3.42 27.30
N ALA A 50 -0.71 -2.66 28.14
CA ALA A 50 -0.38 -1.27 28.41
C ALA A 50 1.00 -1.12 29.05
N ASP A 51 1.33 -2.01 30.00
CA ASP A 51 2.63 -2.00 30.67
C ASP A 51 3.77 -2.30 29.68
N ARG A 52 3.59 -3.32 28.82
CA ARG A 52 4.55 -3.68 27.76
C ARG A 52 4.76 -2.55 26.75
N ILE A 53 3.69 -1.91 26.28
CA ILE A 53 3.78 -0.78 25.34
C ILE A 53 4.47 0.42 26.01
N SER A 54 4.15 0.66 27.28
CA SER A 54 4.80 1.72 28.07
C SER A 54 6.30 1.45 28.26
N GLU A 55 6.70 0.19 28.39
CA GLU A 55 8.11 -0.21 28.47
C GLU A 55 8.85 0.03 27.14
N ILE A 56 8.24 -0.37 26.02
CA ILE A 56 8.79 -0.18 24.66
C ILE A 56 8.92 1.31 24.32
N THR A 57 7.92 2.12 24.65
CA THR A 57 7.96 3.57 24.35
C THR A 57 8.98 4.32 25.20
N LYS A 58 9.18 3.91 26.45
CA LYS A 58 10.24 4.44 27.32
C LYS A 58 11.64 4.14 26.76
N SER A 59 11.89 2.95 26.25
CA SER A 59 13.19 2.59 25.66
C SER A 59 13.40 3.21 24.28
N SER A 60 12.34 3.27 23.46
CA SER A 60 12.37 3.78 22.08
C SER A 60 12.65 5.28 21.97
N THR A 61 12.37 6.08 23.02
CA THR A 61 12.70 7.53 23.04
C THR A 61 14.21 7.79 22.89
N THR A 62 15.05 6.79 23.17
CA THR A 62 16.52 6.88 23.04
C THR A 62 17.04 6.38 21.69
N GLU A 63 16.31 5.51 20.99
CA GLU A 63 16.78 4.85 19.76
C GLU A 63 16.12 5.37 18.49
N VAL A 64 14.94 5.99 18.58
CA VAL A 64 14.36 6.76 17.47
C VAL A 64 14.96 8.17 17.49
N LEU A 65 16.29 8.24 17.46
CA LEU A 65 16.98 9.36 16.85
C LEU A 65 16.55 9.35 15.39
N SER A 66 15.49 10.11 15.14
CA SER A 66 14.99 10.46 13.81
C SER A 66 16.18 10.62 12.88
N VAL A 67 16.33 9.67 11.95
CA VAL A 67 17.15 9.87 10.77
C VAL A 67 16.52 11.07 10.09
N LYS A 68 17.12 12.23 10.34
CA LYS A 68 16.72 13.53 9.80
C LYS A 68 17.12 13.63 8.32
N GLU A 69 17.13 12.53 7.60
CA GLU A 69 17.08 12.60 6.15
C GLU A 69 15.66 12.96 5.78
N LYS A 70 15.45 14.26 5.58
CA LYS A 70 14.45 14.73 4.65
C LYS A 70 14.58 13.86 3.39
N PRO A 71 13.54 13.15 2.95
CA PRO A 71 13.49 12.77 1.55
C PRO A 71 13.35 14.10 0.80
N GLN A 72 14.46 14.74 0.44
CA GLN A 72 14.48 15.78 -0.58
C GLN A 72 14.33 15.11 -1.94
N THR A 73 13.30 14.27 -2.09
CA THR A 73 12.78 13.93 -3.41
C THR A 73 11.91 15.13 -3.75
N THR A 74 12.53 16.08 -4.44
CA THR A 74 11.85 17.28 -4.89
C THR A 74 10.69 16.86 -5.80
N GLN A 75 9.64 17.69 -5.90
CA GLN A 75 8.54 17.45 -6.83
C GLN A 75 9.04 17.17 -8.25
N ASN A 76 10.20 17.74 -8.60
CA ASN A 76 10.87 17.56 -9.87
C ASN A 76 11.34 16.11 -10.08
N ASP A 77 11.91 15.47 -9.06
CA ASP A 77 12.40 14.08 -9.15
C ASP A 77 11.25 13.09 -9.38
N ILE A 78 10.09 13.35 -8.76
CA ILE A 78 8.87 12.56 -8.97
C ILE A 78 8.37 12.75 -10.41
N THR A 79 8.34 14.00 -10.91
CA THR A 79 7.91 14.27 -12.29
C THR A 79 8.86 13.65 -13.32
N GLU A 80 10.17 13.68 -13.07
CA GLU A 80 11.18 13.08 -13.94
C GLU A 80 11.03 11.55 -13.98
N LEU A 81 10.79 10.93 -12.82
CA LEU A 81 10.51 9.50 -12.75
C LEU A 81 9.24 9.13 -13.54
N CYS A 82 8.15 9.89 -13.37
CA CYS A 82 6.91 9.68 -14.12
C CYS A 82 7.12 9.82 -15.64
N HIS A 83 7.88 10.81 -16.09
CA HIS A 83 8.21 10.98 -17.51
C HIS A 83 9.06 9.83 -18.04
N THR A 84 10.05 9.38 -17.27
CA THR A 84 10.93 8.26 -17.64
C THR A 84 10.15 6.95 -17.76
N LEU A 85 9.27 6.66 -16.81
CA LEU A 85 8.40 5.49 -16.83
C LEU A 85 7.44 5.54 -18.02
N THR A 86 6.83 6.70 -18.29
CA THR A 86 5.94 6.88 -19.44
C THR A 86 6.67 6.61 -20.76
N ARG A 87 7.90 7.13 -20.91
CA ARG A 87 8.74 6.87 -22.09
C ARG A 87 9.05 5.39 -22.26
N TYR A 88 9.46 4.72 -21.18
CA TYR A 88 9.80 3.30 -21.20
C TYR A 88 8.60 2.42 -21.62
N LEU A 89 7.42 2.71 -21.08
CA LEU A 89 6.19 1.99 -21.41
C LEU A 89 5.78 2.21 -22.87
N ASN A 90 5.86 3.44 -23.38
CA ASN A 90 5.56 3.74 -24.79
C ASN A 90 6.49 2.98 -25.75
N LEU A 91 7.81 2.98 -25.48
CA LEU A 91 8.78 2.22 -26.28
C LEU A 91 8.47 0.72 -26.29
N ARG A 92 8.09 0.16 -25.15
CA ARG A 92 7.68 -1.25 -25.03
C ARG A 92 6.40 -1.54 -25.81
N ASN A 93 5.43 -0.63 -25.77
CA ASN A 93 4.17 -0.76 -26.50
C ASN A 93 4.36 -0.66 -28.02
N ASP A 94 5.20 0.25 -28.51
CA ASP A 94 5.49 0.39 -29.95
C ASP A 94 6.18 -0.84 -30.52
N ARG A 95 7.09 -1.46 -29.75
CA ARG A 95 7.71 -2.74 -30.11
C ARG A 95 6.71 -3.90 -30.15
N SER A 96 5.70 -3.87 -29.28
CA SER A 96 4.61 -4.87 -29.30
C SER A 96 3.62 -4.65 -30.45
N ARG A 97 3.36 -3.39 -30.85
CA ARG A 97 2.46 -3.03 -31.96
C ARG A 97 3.05 -3.31 -33.34
N SER A 98 4.36 -3.13 -33.48
CA SER A 98 5.08 -3.37 -34.75
C SER A 98 5.19 -4.85 -35.12
N HIS A 99 4.77 -5.77 -34.23
CA HIS A 99 4.77 -7.21 -34.49
C HIS A 99 3.50 -7.73 -35.18
N SER A 100 2.70 -6.86 -35.81
CA SER A 100 1.72 -7.35 -36.79
C SER A 100 2.45 -7.93 -38.00
N PRO A 101 2.25 -9.22 -38.34
CA PRO A 101 2.85 -9.80 -39.54
C PRO A 101 2.40 -8.96 -40.73
N ARG A 102 3.34 -8.28 -41.39
CA ARG A 102 3.09 -7.65 -42.69
C ARG A 102 2.60 -8.75 -43.62
N ARG A 103 1.29 -8.88 -43.78
CA ARG A 103 0.67 -9.74 -44.78
C ARG A 103 1.16 -9.23 -46.13
N SER A 104 2.09 -9.95 -46.72
CA SER A 104 2.66 -9.66 -48.03
C SER A 104 1.51 -9.57 -49.02
N ILE A 105 1.29 -8.36 -49.55
CA ILE A 105 0.35 -8.10 -50.64
C ILE A 105 0.77 -9.00 -51.81
N SER A 106 -0.07 -10.00 -52.10
CA SER A 106 0.08 -10.87 -53.26
C SER A 106 0.08 -10.00 -54.51
N ARG A 107 1.24 -9.95 -55.19
CA ARG A 107 1.36 -9.30 -56.51
C ARG A 107 0.48 -10.08 -57.48
N LYS A 108 -0.71 -9.57 -57.80
CA LYS A 108 -1.51 -10.09 -58.91
C LYS A 108 -0.74 -9.88 -60.21
N ARG A 109 -0.30 -10.97 -60.82
CA ARG A 109 0.34 -11.01 -62.14
C ARG A 109 -0.70 -10.54 -63.17
N SER A 110 -0.37 -9.50 -63.93
CA SER A 110 -1.21 -9.01 -65.03
C SER A 110 -1.37 -10.12 -66.07
N VAL A 111 -2.60 -10.56 -66.33
CA VAL A 111 -2.91 -11.53 -67.39
C VAL A 111 -2.92 -10.76 -68.72
N SER A 112 -1.96 -11.03 -69.59
CA SER A 112 -1.95 -10.51 -70.96
C SER A 112 -3.09 -11.13 -71.77
N ARG A 113 -3.83 -10.30 -72.51
CA ARG A 113 -4.88 -10.72 -73.44
C ARG A 113 -4.31 -11.63 -74.56
N PRO A 114 -4.96 -12.74 -74.92
CA PRO A 114 -4.59 -13.49 -76.12
C PRO A 114 -4.96 -12.67 -77.36
N ARG A 115 -4.08 -12.63 -78.36
CA ARG A 115 -4.40 -12.07 -79.69
C ARG A 115 -4.93 -13.20 -80.57
N GLU A 116 -6.06 -12.87 -81.20
CA GLU A 116 -6.82 -13.64 -82.19
C GLU A 116 -5.92 -14.10 -83.33
N ALA A 117 -6.06 -15.38 -83.72
CA ALA A 117 -5.41 -15.93 -84.89
C ALA A 117 -6.22 -15.53 -86.13
N ASP A 118 -5.57 -14.88 -87.10
CA ASP A 118 -6.09 -14.73 -88.46
C ASP A 118 -5.02 -15.26 -89.43
N ASN A 119 -5.46 -16.16 -90.29
CA ASN A 119 -4.66 -17.03 -91.17
C ASN A 119 -4.15 -16.30 -92.43
N PRO A 120 -3.05 -16.79 -93.07
CA PRO A 120 -2.66 -16.36 -94.42
C PRO A 120 -3.23 -17.26 -95.54
N ASP A 121 -3.68 -16.58 -96.61
CA ASP A 121 -4.02 -16.94 -98.02
C ASP A 121 -4.60 -18.32 -98.40
#